data_AF-A0A8S3GWR8-F1
#
_entry.id   AF-A0A8S3GWR8-F1
#
_cell.length_a   1.000
_cell.length_b   1.000
_cell.length_c   1.000
_cell.angle_alpha   90.00
_cell.angle_beta   90.00
_cell.angle_gamma   90.00
#
_symmetry.space_group_name_H-M   'P 1'
#
loop_
_entity.id
_entity.type
_entity.pdbx_description
1 polymer ?
#
loop_
_entity_poly.entity_id
_entity_poly.type
_entity_poly.pdbx_seq_one_letter_code
_entity_poly.pdbx_strand_id
1 'polypeptide(L)'
;MDEMEQMLSTLPLLKHLELHTECAIDLVDGFRWESVSHDLVTLNFYFIVHLDNVEQTLDSFRTCYWLTEKRWFVAYKRRRFFSIPYFGKTSVSMGFRRHVFSTAINDQICFDHVTALESSASTAHINHYFPNVRTLKLNDVCHFKTISSIVPLNQITHLILSYWITNWTMISDCIEQIPSLHTLSVMNNSSELLECKQSIYFKQIKTLHIDAQWPLNVIDRIEELGRYFPSVEYLHATSYCSSIFVRMIDGFKHLSNGSFMFTRVSEIQRKDWSVKPEWAIYGARRLRV
;
A
#
# COMPACT_ATOMS: atom_id res chain seq x y z
N MET A 1 26.33 14.50 28.78
CA MET A 1 26.74 13.67 27.64
C MET A 1 25.58 12.72 27.44
N ASP A 2 24.82 12.88 26.35
CA ASP A 2 23.58 12.11 26.17
C ASP A 2 23.88 10.63 26.06
N GLU A 3 23.04 9.81 26.66
CA GLU A 3 23.10 8.34 26.58
C GLU A 3 23.17 7.85 25.12
N MET A 4 22.60 8.60 24.17
CA MET A 4 22.65 8.32 22.74
C MET A 4 24.03 8.56 22.12
N GLU A 5 24.70 9.66 22.47
CA GLU A 5 26.07 9.95 22.02
C GLU A 5 27.02 8.87 22.55
N GLN A 6 26.83 8.48 23.82
CA GLN A 6 27.57 7.39 24.44
C GLN A 6 27.30 6.05 23.74
N MET A 7 26.03 5.71 23.47
CA MET A 7 25.66 4.50 22.76
C MET A 7 26.33 4.43 21.38
N LEU A 8 26.26 5.49 20.58
CA LEU A 8 26.86 5.51 19.23
C LEU A 8 28.39 5.42 19.28
N SER A 9 29.03 6.03 20.27
CA SER A 9 30.47 5.91 20.47
C SER A 9 30.92 4.47 20.75
N THR A 10 30.05 3.65 21.37
CA THR A 10 30.34 2.22 21.63
C THR A 10 30.09 1.32 20.42
N LEU A 11 29.53 1.84 19.32
CA LEU A 11 29.16 1.09 18.13
C LEU A 11 29.86 1.65 16.88
N PRO A 12 31.21 1.65 16.80
CA PRO A 12 31.96 2.32 15.73
C PRO A 12 31.76 1.70 14.33
N LEU A 13 31.24 0.48 14.26
CA LEU A 13 30.93 -0.19 12.99
C LEU A 13 29.47 0.00 12.55
N LEU A 14 28.67 0.71 13.33
CA LEU A 14 27.27 0.95 13.00
C LEU A 14 27.20 1.86 11.76
N LYS A 15 26.52 1.38 10.71
CA LYS A 15 26.28 2.14 9.48
C LYS A 15 24.81 2.49 9.27
N HIS A 16 23.91 1.78 9.93
CA HIS A 16 22.48 1.96 9.77
C HIS A 16 21.84 2.02 11.15
N LEU A 17 21.17 3.12 11.44
CA LEU A 17 20.41 3.29 12.67
C LEU A 17 18.96 3.61 12.34
N GLU A 18 18.05 2.91 13.01
CA GLU A 18 16.61 3.16 12.96
C GLU A 18 16.07 3.31 14.37
N LEU A 19 15.28 4.35 14.61
CA LEU A 19 14.74 4.68 15.93
C LEU A 19 13.24 4.91 15.88
N HIS A 20 12.51 4.25 16.78
CA HIS A 20 11.08 4.45 16.99
C HIS A 20 10.83 4.65 18.46
N THR A 21 10.46 5.86 18.87
CA THR A 21 10.18 6.10 20.27
C THR A 21 9.28 7.32 20.47
N GLU A 22 8.60 7.34 21.60
CA GLU A 22 8.17 8.58 22.22
C GLU A 22 9.40 9.17 22.94
N CYS A 23 9.68 10.45 22.72
CA CYS A 23 10.89 11.07 23.24
C CYS A 23 10.63 12.45 23.82
N ALA A 24 11.58 12.86 24.67
CA ALA A 24 11.74 14.25 25.02
C ALA A 24 12.27 15.07 23.82
N ILE A 25 12.17 16.38 23.95
CA ILE A 25 12.47 17.35 22.88
C ILE A 25 13.96 17.35 22.50
N ASP A 26 14.81 17.03 23.46
CA ASP A 26 16.28 16.94 23.34
C ASP A 26 16.77 15.92 22.30
N LEU A 27 16.00 14.87 22.05
CA LEU A 27 16.27 13.87 21.02
C LEU A 27 15.89 14.34 19.60
N VAL A 28 15.14 15.43 19.49
CA VAL A 28 14.71 16.02 18.22
C VAL A 28 15.56 17.26 17.90
N ASP A 29 16.87 17.14 18.06
CA ASP A 29 17.86 18.18 17.77
C ASP A 29 18.82 17.74 16.66
N GLY A 30 18.65 18.32 15.48
CA GLY A 30 19.46 18.01 14.30
C GLY A 30 20.93 18.38 14.44
N PHE A 31 21.29 19.38 15.25
CA PHE A 31 22.70 19.75 15.47
C PHE A 31 23.43 18.70 16.29
N ARG A 32 22.74 18.11 17.28
CA ARG A 32 23.29 17.03 18.09
C ARG A 32 23.44 15.75 17.28
N TRP A 33 22.43 15.43 16.48
CA TRP A 33 22.51 14.30 15.58
C TRP A 33 23.64 14.45 14.56
N GLU A 34 23.87 15.64 14.03
CA GLU A 34 24.99 15.93 13.12
C GLU A 34 26.36 15.58 13.73
N SER A 35 26.57 15.87 15.02
CA SER A 35 27.86 15.61 15.68
C SER A 35 28.16 14.12 15.92
N VAL A 36 27.15 13.26 15.95
CA VAL A 36 27.30 11.82 16.28
C VAL A 36 26.92 10.86 15.17
N SER A 37 26.33 11.33 14.07
CA SER A 37 25.87 10.48 12.96
C SER A 37 26.81 10.47 11.75
N HIS A 38 28.00 11.07 11.85
CA HIS A 38 28.92 11.22 10.72
C HIS A 38 29.22 9.88 10.02
N ASP A 39 29.46 8.83 10.79
CA ASP A 39 29.81 7.50 10.27
C ASP A 39 28.60 6.68 9.76
N LEU A 40 27.37 7.13 10.02
CA LEU A 40 26.15 6.48 9.57
C LEU A 40 25.93 6.72 8.07
N VAL A 41 25.61 5.65 7.36
CA VAL A 41 25.13 5.67 5.97
C VAL A 41 23.64 6.00 5.93
N THR A 42 22.88 5.53 6.93
CA THR A 42 21.46 5.89 7.08
C THR A 42 21.12 6.15 8.54
N LEU A 43 20.39 7.24 8.77
CA LEU A 43 19.71 7.52 10.02
C LEU A 43 18.21 7.67 9.73
N ASN A 44 17.43 6.69 10.18
CA ASN A 44 15.99 6.74 10.12
C ASN A 44 15.42 6.92 11.50
N PHE A 45 14.45 7.83 11.66
CA PHE A 45 13.77 7.97 12.92
C PHE A 45 12.29 8.30 12.77
N TYR A 46 11.52 7.85 13.75
CA TYR A 46 10.13 8.20 13.96
C TYR A 46 9.93 8.53 15.44
N PHE A 47 9.76 9.81 15.73
CA PHE A 47 9.68 10.36 17.07
C PHE A 47 8.29 10.92 17.34
N ILE A 48 7.66 10.43 18.41
CA ILE A 48 6.42 11.02 18.93
C ILE A 48 6.85 12.05 19.98
N VAL A 49 6.55 13.33 19.73
CA VAL A 49 7.01 14.43 20.57
C VAL A 49 5.95 15.53 20.64
N HIS A 50 5.84 16.16 21.80
CA HIS A 50 5.03 17.34 22.02
C HIS A 50 5.92 18.58 21.91
N LEU A 51 5.71 19.39 20.88
CA LEU A 51 6.52 20.58 20.61
C LEU A 51 5.64 21.82 20.56
N ASP A 52 6.10 22.86 21.25
CA ASP A 52 5.52 24.20 21.19
C ASP A 52 6.02 24.97 19.96
N ASN A 53 7.26 24.73 19.51
CA ASN A 53 7.86 25.38 18.33
C ASN A 53 8.45 24.38 17.33
N VAL A 54 7.60 23.93 16.40
CA VAL A 54 7.97 22.96 15.35
C VAL A 54 9.00 23.53 14.38
N GLU A 55 8.89 24.81 14.01
CA GLU A 55 9.73 25.40 12.96
C GLU A 55 11.19 25.53 13.41
N GLN A 56 11.40 26.03 14.63
CA GLN A 56 12.74 26.11 15.22
C GLN A 56 13.39 24.72 15.39
N THR A 57 12.58 23.71 15.70
CA THR A 57 13.06 22.32 15.77
C THR A 57 13.49 21.83 14.39
N LEU A 58 12.71 22.11 13.34
CA LEU A 58 13.08 21.78 11.95
C LEU A 58 14.33 22.54 11.47
N ASP A 59 14.55 23.78 11.91
CA ASP A 59 15.74 24.56 11.54
C ASP A 59 17.05 23.84 11.91
N SER A 60 17.06 23.09 13.03
CA SER A 60 18.22 22.27 13.41
C SER A 60 18.56 21.17 12.40
N PHE A 61 17.61 20.78 11.54
CA PHE A 61 17.79 19.79 10.46
C PHE A 61 17.94 20.43 9.07
N ARG A 62 18.15 21.76 8.98
CA ARG A 62 18.33 22.49 7.72
C ARG A 62 19.80 22.85 7.42
N THR A 63 20.76 22.18 8.06
CA THR A 63 22.20 22.37 7.80
C THR A 63 22.64 21.71 6.49
N CYS A 64 23.82 22.08 5.98
CA CYS A 64 24.41 21.45 4.79
C CYS A 64 24.62 19.94 4.98
N TYR A 65 24.93 19.51 6.20
CA TYR A 65 25.07 18.11 6.55
C TYR A 65 23.80 17.32 6.22
N TRP A 66 22.64 17.78 6.67
CA TRP A 66 21.35 17.12 6.44
C TRP A 66 20.92 17.18 4.97
N LEU A 67 20.94 18.38 4.38
CA LEU A 67 20.30 18.64 3.10
C LEU A 67 21.15 18.25 1.90
N THR A 68 22.47 18.43 2.00
CA THR A 68 23.40 18.29 0.87
C THR A 68 24.25 17.03 0.98
N GLU A 69 24.89 16.82 2.14
CA GLU A 69 25.83 15.71 2.33
C GLU A 69 25.09 14.38 2.51
N LYS A 70 24.21 14.30 3.52
CA LYS A 70 23.47 13.08 3.84
C LYS A 70 22.19 12.93 3.03
N ARG A 71 21.57 14.05 2.64
CA ARG A 71 20.24 14.11 2.01
C ARG A 71 19.19 13.36 2.83
N TRP A 72 19.27 13.48 4.15
CA TRP A 72 18.29 12.96 5.08
C TRP A 72 17.31 14.09 5.40
N PHE A 73 16.09 13.96 4.90
CA PHE A 73 15.06 14.98 5.05
C PHE A 73 14.15 14.61 6.22
N VAL A 74 13.61 15.63 6.88
CA VAL A 74 12.82 15.47 8.09
C VAL A 74 11.49 16.18 7.90
N ALA A 75 10.40 15.55 8.34
CA ALA A 75 9.08 16.18 8.34
C ALA A 75 8.39 16.03 9.68
N TYR A 76 7.45 16.96 9.90
CA TYR A 76 6.56 16.94 11.05
C TYR A 76 5.09 16.83 10.63
N LYS A 77 4.36 15.90 11.26
CA LYS A 77 2.91 15.77 11.08
C LYS A 77 2.26 15.09 12.26
N ARG A 78 1.18 15.67 12.80
CA ARG A 78 0.38 15.09 13.90
C ARG A 78 1.24 14.65 15.09
N ARG A 79 2.07 15.56 15.62
CA ARG A 79 2.99 15.31 16.77
C ARG A 79 4.08 14.27 16.50
N ARG A 80 4.48 14.10 15.24
CA ARG A 80 5.48 13.12 14.84
C ARG A 80 6.55 13.79 14.00
N PHE A 81 7.80 13.70 14.43
CA PHE A 81 9.00 14.03 13.66
C PHE A 81 9.53 12.75 13.04
N PHE A 82 9.83 12.77 11.74
CA PHE A 82 10.26 11.54 11.09
C PHE A 82 11.15 11.77 9.87
N SER A 83 12.01 10.80 9.56
CA SER A 83 12.85 10.81 8.37
C SER A 83 12.05 10.46 7.11
N ILE A 84 12.21 11.28 6.08
CA ILE A 84 11.74 11.03 4.71
C ILE A 84 12.90 10.35 3.96
N PRO A 85 12.61 9.34 3.12
CA PRO A 85 11.29 8.80 2.82
C PRO A 85 10.80 7.71 3.78
N TYR A 86 11.67 7.19 4.64
CA TYR A 86 11.46 5.91 5.33
C TYR A 86 10.17 5.81 6.15
N PHE A 87 9.76 6.90 6.81
CA PHE A 87 8.49 6.98 7.54
C PHE A 87 7.46 7.86 6.86
N GLY A 88 7.78 8.35 5.66
CA GLY A 88 6.82 8.97 4.77
C GLY A 88 5.72 7.99 4.39
N LYS A 89 4.56 8.53 4.00
CA LYS A 89 3.48 7.69 3.49
C LYS A 89 3.86 7.15 2.10
N THR A 90 4.02 5.84 1.98
CA THR A 90 4.13 5.13 0.68
C THR A 90 2.78 4.99 -0.02
N SER A 91 1.69 5.06 0.74
CA SER A 91 0.32 5.01 0.26
C SER A 91 -0.41 6.31 0.55
N VAL A 92 -0.96 6.94 -0.48
CA VAL A 92 -1.67 8.21 -0.35
C VAL A 92 -3.01 8.16 -1.06
N SER A 93 -4.01 8.86 -0.51
CA SER A 93 -5.26 9.14 -1.20
C SER A 93 -5.11 10.36 -2.10
N MET A 94 -5.95 10.49 -3.12
CA MET A 94 -6.05 11.66 -3.98
C MET A 94 -6.26 13.00 -3.24
N GLY A 95 -6.79 12.98 -2.01
CA GLY A 95 -6.85 14.14 -1.12
C GLY A 95 -5.54 14.47 -0.39
N PHE A 96 -4.41 13.86 -0.75
CA PHE A 96 -3.13 14.06 -0.07
C PHE A 96 -2.67 15.50 -0.18
N ARG A 97 -2.57 16.14 0.98
CA ARG A 97 -1.95 17.45 1.12
C ARG A 97 -0.50 17.29 1.56
N ARG A 98 0.33 18.18 1.02
CA ARG A 98 1.75 18.34 1.32
C ARG A 98 2.02 18.39 2.82
N HIS A 99 3.23 18.03 3.21
CA HIS A 99 3.71 18.25 4.57
C HIS A 99 3.96 19.76 4.74
N VAL A 100 3.19 20.40 5.63
CA VAL A 100 3.34 21.85 5.89
C VAL A 100 4.69 22.15 6.54
N PHE A 101 5.26 21.18 7.26
CA PHE A 101 6.49 21.31 8.04
C PHE A 101 7.48 20.22 7.60
N SER A 102 8.47 20.60 6.78
CA SER A 102 9.49 19.70 6.24
C SER A 102 10.80 20.45 5.97
N THR A 103 11.92 19.73 6.00
CA THR A 103 13.23 20.21 5.54
C THR A 103 13.51 19.89 4.07
N ALA A 104 12.64 19.10 3.42
CA ALA A 104 12.76 18.81 2.00
C ALA A 104 12.69 20.10 1.17
N ILE A 105 13.71 20.32 0.32
CA ILE A 105 13.84 21.51 -0.55
C ILE A 105 12.67 21.59 -1.55
N ASN A 106 12.15 20.44 -1.95
CA ASN A 106 10.94 20.34 -2.74
C ASN A 106 10.12 19.11 -2.30
N ASP A 107 8.84 19.12 -2.68
CA ASP A 107 7.93 18.02 -2.37
C ASP A 107 8.18 16.76 -3.24
N GLN A 108 9.02 16.85 -4.27
CA GLN A 108 9.21 15.75 -5.25
C GLN A 108 9.70 14.49 -4.56
N ILE A 109 10.61 14.60 -3.60
CA ILE A 109 11.09 13.43 -2.84
C ILE A 109 9.96 12.72 -2.09
N CYS A 110 8.94 13.46 -1.63
CA CYS A 110 7.78 12.86 -0.99
C CYS A 110 6.92 12.11 -2.01
N PHE A 111 6.73 12.68 -3.21
CA PHE A 111 5.94 12.07 -4.28
C PHE A 111 6.63 10.85 -4.91
N ASP A 112 7.96 10.91 -5.07
CA ASP A 112 8.77 9.82 -5.59
C ASP A 112 8.72 8.58 -4.68
N HIS A 113 8.48 8.76 -3.38
CA HIS A 113 8.36 7.64 -2.46
C HIS A 113 6.97 6.98 -2.47
N VAL A 114 5.96 7.62 -3.06
CA VAL A 114 4.62 7.06 -3.13
C VAL A 114 4.60 5.90 -4.13
N THR A 115 4.31 4.71 -3.63
CA THR A 115 4.18 3.49 -4.43
C THR A 115 2.73 3.04 -4.59
N ALA A 116 1.82 3.56 -3.78
CA ALA A 116 0.40 3.25 -3.82
C ALA A 116 -0.47 4.51 -3.82
N LEU A 117 -1.43 4.59 -4.74
CA LEU A 117 -2.37 5.70 -4.86
C LEU A 117 -3.80 5.21 -4.74
N GLU A 118 -4.59 5.87 -3.89
CA GLU A 118 -6.02 5.64 -3.72
C GLU A 118 -6.83 6.78 -4.35
N SER A 119 -7.62 6.43 -5.36
CA SER A 119 -8.52 7.31 -6.09
C SER A 119 -9.88 7.42 -5.43
N SER A 120 -10.35 8.67 -5.30
CA SER A 120 -11.72 9.02 -4.91
C SER A 120 -12.39 9.83 -6.02
N ALA A 121 -13.72 9.82 -6.09
CA ALA A 121 -14.52 10.45 -7.15
C ALA A 121 -14.17 11.94 -7.46
N SER A 122 -13.63 12.70 -6.50
CA SER A 122 -13.12 14.05 -6.75
C SER A 122 -11.61 14.04 -6.98
N THR A 123 -11.22 14.24 -8.24
CA THR A 123 -9.81 14.36 -8.67
C THR A 123 -9.41 15.80 -8.97
N ALA A 124 -10.32 16.77 -8.78
CA ALA A 124 -10.21 18.16 -9.24
C ALA A 124 -9.11 19.00 -8.56
N HIS A 125 -8.35 18.44 -7.62
CA HIS A 125 -7.41 19.18 -6.78
C HIS A 125 -5.98 18.62 -6.76
N ILE A 126 -5.66 17.66 -7.62
CA ILE A 126 -4.32 17.06 -7.66
C ILE A 126 -3.46 17.78 -8.70
N ASN A 127 -2.47 18.52 -8.21
CA ASN A 127 -1.51 19.24 -9.05
C ASN A 127 -0.14 18.55 -9.05
N HIS A 128 -0.09 17.24 -8.78
CA HIS A 128 1.14 16.49 -8.55
C HIS A 128 1.19 15.20 -9.34
N TYR A 129 2.40 14.87 -9.81
CA TYR A 129 2.70 13.63 -10.53
C TYR A 129 3.43 12.66 -9.59
N PHE A 130 2.99 11.41 -9.57
CA PHE A 130 3.54 10.34 -8.74
C PHE A 130 4.22 9.28 -9.64
N PRO A 131 5.54 9.39 -9.86
CA PRO A 131 6.22 8.62 -10.90
C PRO A 131 6.40 7.13 -10.57
N ASN A 132 6.39 6.77 -9.28
CA ASN A 132 6.76 5.42 -8.80
C ASN A 132 5.56 4.61 -8.31
N VAL A 133 4.33 5.05 -8.58
CA VAL A 133 3.12 4.32 -8.19
C VAL A 133 3.03 3.03 -8.98
N ARG A 134 2.89 1.92 -8.26
CA ARG A 134 2.71 0.56 -8.79
C ARG A 134 1.38 -0.06 -8.38
N THR A 135 0.79 0.43 -7.29
CA THR A 135 -0.52 0.00 -6.80
C THR A 135 -1.53 1.13 -6.96
N LEU A 136 -2.62 0.87 -7.67
CA LEU A 136 -3.74 1.80 -7.83
C LEU A 136 -4.98 1.22 -7.14
N LYS A 137 -5.55 1.97 -6.21
CA LYS A 137 -6.83 1.64 -5.57
C LYS A 137 -7.91 2.58 -6.10
N LEU A 138 -9.03 2.04 -6.56
CA LEU A 138 -10.19 2.79 -7.04
C LEU A 138 -11.36 2.56 -6.08
N ASN A 139 -11.87 3.64 -5.49
CA ASN A 139 -13.04 3.59 -4.60
C ASN A 139 -14.35 3.90 -5.31
N ASP A 140 -14.30 4.27 -6.59
CA ASP A 140 -15.45 4.54 -7.43
C ASP A 140 -15.05 4.33 -8.91
N VAL A 141 -16.04 4.35 -9.80
CA VAL A 141 -15.83 4.37 -11.25
C VAL A 141 -15.03 5.61 -11.60
N CYS A 142 -13.78 5.41 -12.04
CA CYS A 142 -12.84 6.51 -12.23
C CYS A 142 -12.58 6.79 -13.71
N HIS A 143 -12.43 8.07 -14.05
CA HIS A 143 -11.99 8.50 -15.37
C HIS A 143 -10.47 8.36 -15.49
N PHE A 144 -10.01 7.29 -16.16
CA PHE A 144 -8.59 7.02 -16.38
C PHE A 144 -7.81 8.17 -17.01
N LYS A 145 -8.46 9.02 -17.80
CA LYS A 145 -7.85 10.24 -18.36
C LYS A 145 -7.23 11.15 -17.29
N THR A 146 -7.88 11.27 -16.12
CA THR A 146 -7.34 12.07 -15.01
C THR A 146 -6.26 11.32 -14.24
N ILE A 147 -6.38 10.00 -14.10
CA ILE A 147 -5.34 9.19 -13.44
C ILE A 147 -4.06 9.22 -14.27
N SER A 148 -4.17 9.11 -15.60
CA SER A 148 -3.01 9.11 -16.51
C SER A 148 -2.22 10.41 -16.50
N SER A 149 -2.83 11.55 -16.11
CA SER A 149 -2.11 12.82 -15.99
C SER A 149 -1.27 12.93 -14.71
N ILE A 150 -1.51 12.06 -13.73
CA ILE A 150 -0.83 12.11 -12.42
C ILE A 150 -0.01 10.84 -12.12
N VAL A 151 -0.22 9.75 -12.85
CA VAL A 151 0.45 8.45 -12.63
C VAL A 151 0.76 7.78 -13.97
N PRO A 152 1.95 7.17 -14.13
CA PRO A 152 2.26 6.35 -15.30
C PRO A 152 1.51 5.00 -15.23
N LEU A 153 0.39 4.90 -15.94
CA LEU A 153 -0.45 3.67 -15.95
C LEU A 153 0.30 2.42 -16.40
N ASN A 154 1.32 2.55 -17.24
CA ASN A 154 2.14 1.45 -17.72
C ASN A 154 3.04 0.81 -16.65
N GLN A 155 3.20 1.43 -15.47
CA GLN A 155 3.97 0.85 -14.36
C GLN A 155 3.09 0.20 -13.30
N ILE A 156 1.76 0.37 -13.40
CA ILE A 156 0.83 -0.18 -12.44
C ILE A 156 0.76 -1.69 -12.63
N THR A 157 1.10 -2.39 -11.56
CA THR A 157 1.15 -3.84 -11.51
C THR A 157 0.01 -4.43 -10.67
N HIS A 158 -0.56 -3.62 -9.79
CA HIS A 158 -1.62 -4.01 -8.87
C HIS A 158 -2.79 -3.02 -8.92
N LEU A 159 -3.98 -3.52 -9.24
CA LEU A 159 -5.24 -2.77 -9.22
C LEU A 159 -6.13 -3.29 -8.09
N ILE A 160 -6.63 -2.38 -7.25
CA ILE A 160 -7.57 -2.68 -6.17
C ILE A 160 -8.89 -1.96 -6.48
N LEU A 161 -9.96 -2.71 -6.66
CA LEU A 161 -11.30 -2.20 -6.90
C LEU A 161 -12.12 -2.36 -5.61
N SER A 162 -12.39 -1.23 -4.95
CA SER A 162 -13.07 -1.16 -3.64
C SER A 162 -14.53 -0.68 -3.74
N TYR A 163 -15.06 -0.56 -4.96
CA TYR A 163 -16.46 -0.26 -5.23
C TYR A 163 -17.20 -1.50 -5.73
N TRP A 164 -18.52 -1.40 -5.81
CA TRP A 164 -19.37 -2.51 -6.21
C TRP A 164 -19.26 -2.76 -7.71
N ILE A 165 -18.81 -3.96 -8.06
CA ILE A 165 -18.66 -4.38 -9.45
C ILE A 165 -19.86 -5.25 -9.80
N THR A 166 -20.61 -4.85 -10.83
CA THR A 166 -21.82 -5.57 -11.28
C THR A 166 -21.56 -6.47 -12.48
N ASN A 167 -20.50 -6.20 -13.27
CA ASN A 167 -20.13 -7.03 -14.41
C ASN A 167 -18.61 -7.01 -14.70
N TRP A 168 -18.13 -8.02 -15.44
CA TRP A 168 -16.71 -8.10 -15.82
C TRP A 168 -16.31 -7.09 -16.89
N THR A 169 -17.24 -6.50 -17.66
CA THR A 169 -16.90 -5.47 -18.66
C THR A 169 -16.29 -4.23 -18.01
N MET A 170 -16.79 -3.82 -16.85
CA MET A 170 -16.21 -2.71 -16.09
C MET A 170 -14.75 -2.96 -15.71
N ILE A 171 -14.40 -4.22 -15.46
CA ILE A 171 -13.01 -4.62 -15.18
C ILE A 171 -12.20 -4.63 -16.48
N SER A 172 -12.76 -5.13 -17.57
CA SER A 172 -12.08 -5.14 -18.89
C SER A 172 -11.59 -3.75 -19.28
N ASP A 173 -12.45 -2.74 -19.20
CA ASP A 173 -12.10 -1.36 -19.54
C ASP A 173 -10.94 -0.84 -18.67
N CYS A 174 -10.93 -1.19 -17.37
CA CYS A 174 -9.84 -0.81 -16.46
C CYS A 174 -8.52 -1.50 -16.84
N ILE A 175 -8.59 -2.78 -17.17
CA ILE A 175 -7.43 -3.61 -17.47
C ILE A 175 -6.79 -3.20 -18.81
N GLU A 176 -7.59 -2.80 -19.80
CA GLU A 176 -7.09 -2.29 -21.08
C GLU A 176 -6.23 -1.03 -20.92
N GLN A 177 -6.55 -0.17 -19.94
CA GLN A 177 -5.79 1.04 -19.65
C GLN A 177 -4.51 0.77 -18.84
N ILE A 178 -4.34 -0.44 -18.28
CA ILE A 178 -3.22 -0.81 -17.41
C ILE A 178 -2.49 -2.04 -17.98
N PRO A 179 -1.60 -1.85 -18.98
CA PRO A 179 -1.02 -2.97 -19.72
C PRO A 179 -0.10 -3.89 -18.90
N SER A 180 0.48 -3.38 -17.81
CA SER A 180 1.42 -4.15 -16.94
C SER A 180 0.73 -4.85 -15.77
N LEU A 181 -0.61 -4.81 -15.73
CA LEU A 181 -1.39 -5.36 -14.63
C LEU A 181 -1.27 -6.87 -14.57
N HIS A 182 -0.89 -7.39 -13.41
CA HIS A 182 -0.86 -8.83 -13.14
C HIS A 182 -1.44 -9.21 -11.78
N THR A 183 -1.69 -8.23 -10.90
CA THR A 183 -2.37 -8.43 -9.61
C THR A 183 -3.68 -7.66 -9.61
N LEU A 184 -4.79 -8.35 -9.37
CA LEU A 184 -6.12 -7.75 -9.25
C LEU A 184 -6.70 -8.06 -7.87
N SER A 185 -7.22 -7.04 -7.19
CA SER A 185 -8.01 -7.20 -5.98
C SER A 185 -9.40 -6.65 -6.22
N VAL A 186 -10.43 -7.46 -5.99
CA VAL A 186 -11.83 -7.08 -6.14
C VAL A 186 -12.57 -7.32 -4.84
N MET A 187 -13.34 -6.32 -4.42
CA MET A 187 -14.38 -6.51 -3.43
C MET A 187 -15.66 -6.88 -4.18
N ASN A 188 -16.21 -8.08 -3.94
CA ASN A 188 -17.40 -8.52 -4.64
C ASN A 188 -18.52 -8.99 -3.71
N ASN A 189 -19.69 -8.36 -3.84
CA ASN A 189 -20.90 -8.78 -3.14
C ASN A 189 -22.04 -9.18 -4.10
N SER A 190 -21.80 -9.17 -5.43
CA SER A 190 -22.81 -9.45 -6.45
C SER A 190 -22.66 -10.83 -7.07
N SER A 191 -23.78 -11.56 -7.12
CA SER A 191 -23.93 -12.81 -7.87
C SER A 191 -23.92 -12.59 -9.39
N GLU A 192 -24.28 -11.38 -9.84
CA GLU A 192 -24.42 -11.01 -11.25
C GLU A 192 -23.10 -11.13 -12.03
N LEU A 193 -21.96 -11.01 -11.33
CA LEU A 193 -20.64 -11.16 -11.95
C LEU A 193 -20.46 -12.53 -12.60
N LEU A 194 -21.02 -13.59 -12.02
CA LEU A 194 -20.92 -14.93 -12.61
C LEU A 194 -21.95 -15.14 -13.72
N GLU A 195 -22.96 -14.29 -13.87
CA GLU A 195 -24.01 -14.43 -14.90
C GLU A 195 -23.56 -13.94 -16.28
N CYS A 196 -22.39 -13.31 -16.39
CA CYS A 196 -21.90 -12.72 -17.62
C CYS A 196 -21.47 -13.78 -18.66
N LYS A 197 -22.30 -14.03 -19.68
CA LYS A 197 -22.01 -14.97 -20.79
C LYS A 197 -20.99 -14.45 -21.82
N GLN A 198 -20.31 -13.36 -21.54
CA GLN A 198 -19.38 -12.75 -22.49
C GLN A 198 -18.02 -13.45 -22.48
N SER A 199 -17.38 -13.49 -23.65
CA SER A 199 -16.04 -14.07 -23.88
C SER A 199 -14.92 -13.17 -23.34
N ILE A 200 -14.95 -12.83 -22.06
CA ILE A 200 -13.94 -12.00 -21.40
C ILE A 200 -12.91 -12.91 -20.70
N TYR A 201 -11.63 -12.65 -20.96
CA TYR A 201 -10.52 -13.42 -20.39
C TYR A 201 -9.37 -12.50 -19.98
N PHE A 202 -9.05 -12.49 -18.70
CA PHE A 202 -8.00 -11.68 -18.10
C PHE A 202 -6.70 -12.50 -17.99
N LYS A 203 -6.11 -12.83 -19.14
CA LYS A 203 -4.93 -13.71 -19.24
C LYS A 203 -3.66 -13.16 -18.59
N GLN A 204 -3.57 -11.84 -18.41
CA GLN A 204 -2.42 -11.19 -17.78
C GLN A 204 -2.44 -11.30 -16.24
N ILE A 205 -3.60 -11.58 -15.64
CA ILE A 205 -3.74 -11.64 -14.19
C ILE A 205 -3.19 -12.96 -13.67
N LYS A 206 -2.16 -12.86 -12.83
CA LYS A 206 -1.50 -13.99 -12.16
C LYS A 206 -1.89 -14.11 -10.70
N THR A 207 -2.18 -12.97 -10.08
CA THR A 207 -2.58 -12.90 -8.67
C THR A 207 -3.97 -12.29 -8.57
N LEU A 208 -4.89 -13.01 -7.96
CA LEU A 208 -6.26 -12.58 -7.78
C LEU A 208 -6.61 -12.58 -6.28
N HIS A 209 -7.05 -11.44 -5.78
CA HIS A 209 -7.60 -11.29 -4.44
C HIS A 209 -9.10 -11.02 -4.57
N ILE A 210 -9.89 -11.90 -3.99
CA ILE A 210 -11.34 -11.78 -3.96
C ILE A 210 -11.76 -11.65 -2.51
N ASP A 211 -12.19 -10.44 -2.13
CA ASP A 211 -12.87 -10.26 -0.85
C ASP A 211 -14.37 -10.23 -1.12
N ALA A 212 -15.07 -11.31 -0.81
CA ALA A 212 -16.43 -11.45 -1.32
C ALA A 212 -17.44 -12.05 -0.37
N GLN A 213 -18.59 -11.38 -0.33
CA GLN A 213 -19.79 -11.84 0.36
C GLN A 213 -20.70 -12.56 -0.64
N TRP A 214 -20.24 -13.72 -1.12
CA TRP A 214 -21.01 -14.49 -2.08
C TRP A 214 -22.30 -15.04 -1.44
N PRO A 215 -23.48 -14.74 -2.00
CA PRO A 215 -24.70 -15.39 -1.53
C PRO A 215 -24.68 -16.89 -1.88
N LEU A 216 -25.38 -17.70 -1.09
CA LEU A 216 -25.31 -19.18 -1.17
C LEU A 216 -25.72 -19.73 -2.55
N ASN A 217 -26.57 -19.01 -3.28
CA ASN A 217 -26.99 -19.37 -4.64
C ASN A 217 -25.86 -19.28 -5.68
N VAL A 218 -24.69 -18.72 -5.35
CA VAL A 218 -23.54 -18.55 -6.26
C VAL A 218 -22.53 -19.68 -6.12
N ILE A 219 -22.65 -20.52 -5.08
CA ILE A 219 -21.73 -21.62 -4.81
C ILE A 219 -21.58 -22.53 -6.05
N ASP A 220 -22.68 -22.74 -6.77
CA ASP A 220 -22.72 -23.63 -7.95
C ASP A 220 -21.96 -23.15 -9.17
N ARG A 221 -21.53 -21.89 -9.16
CA ARG A 221 -20.92 -21.24 -10.32
C ARG A 221 -19.55 -20.67 -10.03
N ILE A 222 -19.07 -20.79 -8.80
CA ILE A 222 -17.82 -20.13 -8.39
C ILE A 222 -16.59 -20.63 -9.15
N GLU A 223 -16.60 -21.88 -9.60
CA GLU A 223 -15.58 -22.46 -10.47
C GLU A 223 -15.48 -21.77 -11.84
N GLU A 224 -16.55 -21.07 -12.28
CA GLU A 224 -16.53 -20.28 -13.51
C GLU A 224 -15.56 -19.09 -13.42
N LEU A 225 -15.17 -18.64 -12.23
CA LEU A 225 -14.12 -17.64 -12.04
C LEU A 225 -12.82 -18.03 -12.74
N GLY A 226 -12.47 -19.31 -12.72
CA GLY A 226 -11.27 -19.82 -13.39
C GLY A 226 -11.32 -19.65 -14.91
N ARG A 227 -12.50 -19.53 -15.52
CA ARG A 227 -12.63 -19.23 -16.95
C ARG A 227 -12.23 -17.79 -17.26
N TYR A 228 -12.67 -16.83 -16.45
CA TYR A 228 -12.33 -15.41 -16.65
C TYR A 228 -10.85 -15.14 -16.34
N PHE A 229 -10.25 -15.92 -15.44
CA PHE A 229 -8.88 -15.72 -14.96
C PHE A 229 -8.02 -16.96 -15.21
N PRO A 230 -7.77 -17.32 -16.48
CA PRO A 230 -7.16 -18.60 -16.82
C PRO A 230 -5.70 -18.73 -16.37
N SER A 231 -4.99 -17.63 -16.11
CA SER A 231 -3.56 -17.61 -15.79
C SER A 231 -3.27 -17.42 -14.29
N VAL A 232 -4.28 -17.47 -13.42
CA VAL A 232 -4.08 -17.23 -11.99
C VAL A 232 -3.25 -18.36 -11.38
N GLU A 233 -2.15 -17.96 -10.77
CA GLU A 233 -1.20 -18.81 -10.05
C GLU A 233 -1.35 -18.63 -8.52
N TYR A 234 -1.81 -17.45 -8.09
CA TYR A 234 -1.97 -17.07 -6.69
C TYR A 234 -3.39 -16.57 -6.45
N LEU A 235 -4.14 -17.27 -5.59
CA LEU A 235 -5.50 -16.88 -5.20
C LEU A 235 -5.54 -16.54 -3.71
N HIS A 236 -6.04 -15.35 -3.39
CA HIS A 236 -6.46 -15.01 -2.05
C HIS A 236 -7.97 -14.85 -2.04
N ALA A 237 -8.69 -15.60 -1.21
CA ALA A 237 -10.15 -15.48 -1.11
C ALA A 237 -10.62 -15.40 0.34
N THR A 238 -11.59 -14.53 0.59
CA THR A 238 -12.36 -14.52 1.85
C THR A 238 -13.77 -15.04 1.58
N SER A 239 -14.35 -15.78 2.52
CA SER A 239 -15.74 -16.24 2.43
C SER A 239 -16.30 -16.66 3.79
N TYR A 240 -17.62 -16.69 3.91
CA TYR A 240 -18.36 -17.28 5.04
C TYR A 240 -18.67 -18.77 4.83
N CYS A 241 -18.30 -19.34 3.68
CA CYS A 241 -18.63 -20.71 3.32
C CYS A 241 -17.37 -21.46 2.89
N SER A 242 -16.98 -22.49 3.64
CA SER A 242 -15.75 -23.24 3.36
C SER A 242 -15.83 -24.07 2.08
N SER A 243 -17.02 -24.53 1.67
CA SER A 243 -17.21 -25.31 0.44
C SER A 243 -16.90 -24.49 -0.82
N ILE A 244 -17.01 -23.17 -0.76
CA ILE A 244 -16.63 -22.26 -1.85
C ILE A 244 -15.15 -22.38 -2.18
N PHE A 245 -14.28 -22.53 -1.17
CA PHE A 245 -12.84 -22.57 -1.38
C PHE A 245 -12.41 -23.79 -2.19
N VAL A 246 -13.01 -24.96 -1.93
CA VAL A 246 -12.70 -26.19 -2.68
C VAL A 246 -13.04 -26.00 -4.16
N ARG A 247 -14.24 -25.47 -4.45
CA ARG A 247 -14.68 -25.23 -5.83
C ARG A 247 -13.89 -24.15 -6.54
N MET A 248 -13.47 -23.11 -5.82
CA MET A 248 -12.52 -22.13 -6.36
C MET A 248 -11.22 -22.82 -6.77
N ILE A 249 -10.62 -23.62 -5.88
CA ILE A 249 -9.37 -24.35 -6.17
C ILE A 249 -9.52 -25.21 -7.44
N ASP A 250 -10.65 -25.91 -7.59
CA ASP A 250 -10.90 -26.76 -8.76
C ASP A 250 -11.11 -25.96 -10.06
N GLY A 251 -11.65 -24.75 -9.97
CA GLY A 251 -11.84 -23.86 -11.12
C GLY A 251 -10.54 -23.31 -11.71
N PHE A 252 -9.50 -23.08 -10.90
CA PHE A 252 -8.24 -22.46 -11.32
C PHE A 252 -7.18 -23.50 -11.73
N LYS A 253 -7.05 -23.75 -13.03
CA LYS A 253 -6.15 -24.78 -13.59
C LYS A 253 -4.66 -24.56 -13.27
N HIS A 254 -4.23 -23.31 -13.15
CA HIS A 254 -2.82 -22.95 -12.94
C HIS A 254 -2.51 -22.57 -11.48
N LEU A 255 -3.46 -22.78 -10.56
CA LEU A 255 -3.30 -22.39 -9.17
C LEU A 255 -2.16 -23.17 -8.52
N SER A 256 -1.17 -22.43 -8.03
CA SER A 256 -0.01 -22.96 -7.30
C SER A 256 -0.04 -22.62 -5.82
N ASN A 257 -0.66 -21.48 -5.48
CA ASN A 257 -0.75 -20.97 -4.11
C ASN A 257 -2.14 -20.43 -3.82
N GLY A 258 -2.71 -20.81 -2.68
CA GLY A 258 -4.01 -20.37 -2.21
C GLY A 258 -3.95 -19.89 -0.76
N SER A 259 -4.55 -18.73 -0.47
CA SER A 259 -4.75 -18.21 0.88
C SER A 259 -6.24 -17.98 1.09
N PHE A 260 -6.84 -18.71 2.02
CA PHE A 260 -8.29 -18.71 2.24
C PHE A 260 -8.60 -18.30 3.67
N MET A 261 -9.41 -17.25 3.83
CA MET A 261 -9.82 -16.74 5.13
C MET A 261 -11.32 -16.94 5.32
N PHE A 262 -11.67 -17.67 6.37
CA PHE A 262 -13.06 -17.82 6.78
C PHE A 262 -13.46 -16.63 7.65
N THR A 263 -14.36 -15.78 7.17
CA THR A 263 -14.84 -14.61 7.92
C THR A 263 -16.07 -15.02 8.73
N ARG A 264 -16.15 -14.66 10.02
CA ARG A 264 -17.39 -14.81 10.81
C ARG A 264 -18.23 -13.55 10.66
N VAL A 265 -19.56 -13.70 10.55
CA VAL A 265 -20.53 -12.60 10.31
C VAL A 265 -20.39 -11.43 11.31
N SER A 266 -19.85 -11.66 12.51
CA SER A 266 -19.68 -10.66 13.57
C SER A 266 -18.49 -9.69 13.42
N GLU A 267 -17.56 -9.92 12.48
CA GLU A 267 -16.30 -9.13 12.38
C GLU A 267 -16.33 -7.99 11.34
N ILE A 268 -17.42 -7.86 10.58
CA ILE A 268 -17.51 -7.01 9.38
C ILE A 268 -17.63 -5.51 9.73
N GLN A 269 -18.11 -5.16 10.92
CA GLN A 269 -18.34 -3.76 11.29
C GLN A 269 -17.08 -2.98 11.75
N ARG A 270 -15.88 -3.60 11.78
CA ARG A 270 -14.71 -3.00 12.44
C ARG A 270 -13.42 -2.82 11.62
N LYS A 271 -13.33 -3.20 10.34
CA LYS A 271 -12.05 -3.11 9.61
C LYS A 271 -11.85 -1.77 8.90
N ASP A 272 -11.01 -0.94 9.51
CA ASP A 272 -10.32 0.19 8.87
C ASP A 272 -9.13 -0.37 8.06
N TRP A 273 -9.17 -0.22 6.74
CA TRP A 273 -8.31 -0.93 5.77
C TRP A 273 -6.89 -0.34 5.63
N SER A 274 -6.42 0.36 6.65
CA SER A 274 -5.07 0.94 6.72
C SER A 274 -4.07 0.10 7.52
N VAL A 275 -4.49 -1.05 8.07
CA VAL A 275 -3.64 -1.92 8.91
C VAL A 275 -3.22 -3.17 8.13
N LYS A 276 -1.90 -3.44 8.08
CA LYS A 276 -1.34 -4.70 7.59
C LYS A 276 -1.97 -5.88 8.37
N PRO A 277 -2.58 -6.88 7.71
CA PRO A 277 -3.03 -8.07 8.42
C PRO A 277 -1.82 -8.92 8.80
N GLU A 278 -1.70 -9.27 10.08
CA GLU A 278 -0.87 -10.40 10.50
C GLU A 278 -1.60 -11.69 10.08
N TRP A 279 -0.95 -12.50 9.24
CA TRP A 279 -1.58 -13.65 8.58
C TRP A 279 -1.37 -14.94 9.39
N ALA A 280 -2.46 -15.61 9.76
CA ALA A 280 -2.44 -17.02 10.13
C ALA A 280 -2.47 -17.87 8.85
N ILE A 281 -1.34 -18.48 8.51
CA ILE A 281 -1.21 -19.38 7.36
C ILE A 281 -1.84 -20.73 7.74
N TYR A 282 -3.03 -21.03 7.23
CA TYR A 282 -3.51 -22.42 7.13
C TYR A 282 -3.10 -22.96 5.76
N GLY A 283 -1.95 -23.64 5.71
CA GLY A 283 -1.45 -24.28 4.51
C GLY A 283 -2.27 -25.52 4.16
N ALA A 284 -3.13 -25.43 3.14
CA ALA A 284 -3.69 -26.62 2.51
C ALA A 284 -2.68 -27.15 1.46
N ARG A 285 -1.86 -28.13 1.85
CA ARG A 285 -1.06 -28.89 0.87
C ARG A 285 -1.97 -29.87 0.15
N ARG A 286 -1.96 -29.82 -1.19
CA ARG A 286 -2.59 -30.81 -2.07
C ARG A 286 -1.92 -32.18 -1.82
N LEU A 287 -2.64 -33.11 -1.18
CA LEU A 287 -2.26 -34.52 -1.19
C LEU A 287 -2.52 -35.03 -2.62
N ARG A 288 -1.46 -35.46 -3.31
CA ARG A 288 -1.60 -36.25 -4.54
C ARG A 288 -2.13 -37.62 -4.13
N VAL A 289 -3.28 -38.02 -4.68
CA VAL A 289 -3.69 -39.42 -4.80
C VAL A 289 -3.31 -39.88 -6.20
#